data_AF-A0A850CC04-F1
#
_entry.id   AF-A0A850CC04-F1
#
_cell.length_a   1.000
_cell.length_b   1.000
_cell.length_c   1.000
_cell.angle_alpha   90.00
_cell.angle_beta   90.00
_cell.angle_gamma   90.00
#
_symmetry.space_group_name_H-M   'P 1'
#
loop_
_entity.id
_entity.type
_entity.pdbx_description
1 polymer ?
#
loop_
_entity_poly.entity_id
_entity_poly.type
_entity_poly.pdbx_seq_one_letter_code
_entity_poly.pdbx_strand_id
1 'polypeptide(L)'
;MDWIKSTLESTPEIALFVCLAIGFAVGRVKIWKISLGGVAGTLIVAIFLGMVADIELNDQVKQIAFALFIFTLGYISGPTFFASLNRKSLRYATFTGIEVVSVLAITAAAVLIMNLDVGTAAGLLAGGATESAAVGTATDAIGRLDLSDTEIATLQANVGTAYSISYICGLITIVLLSSQFFPLIRRVNLREEAAKLWAK
;
A
#
# COMPACT_ATOMS: atom_id res chain seq x y z
N MET A 1 15.06 -29.01 -0.99
CA MET A 1 14.65 -27.58 -1.01
C MET A 1 15.34 -26.81 -2.12
N ASP A 2 16.49 -27.26 -2.60
CA ASP A 2 17.28 -26.57 -3.63
C ASP A 2 16.61 -26.50 -5.01
N TRP A 3 15.80 -27.50 -5.37
CA TRP A 3 15.03 -27.45 -6.63
C TRP A 3 13.98 -26.34 -6.66
N ILE A 4 13.32 -26.06 -5.53
CA ILE A 4 12.32 -24.98 -5.42
C ILE A 4 13.03 -23.63 -5.57
N LYS A 5 14.14 -23.46 -4.85
CA LYS A 5 14.95 -22.24 -4.91
C LYS A 5 15.50 -21.99 -6.32
N SER A 6 16.11 -22.99 -6.94
CA SER A 6 16.62 -22.93 -8.31
C SER A 6 15.54 -22.63 -9.35
N THR A 7 14.33 -23.19 -9.19
CA THR A 7 13.23 -22.93 -10.12
C THR A 7 12.73 -21.48 -10.00
N LEU A 8 12.57 -20.98 -8.76
CA LEU A 8 12.14 -19.60 -8.48
C LEU A 8 13.15 -18.57 -9.00
N GLU A 9 14.45 -18.86 -8.89
CA GLU A 9 15.53 -18.00 -9.42
C GLU A 9 15.58 -18.02 -10.95
N SER A 10 15.29 -19.17 -11.59
CA SER A 10 15.32 -19.31 -13.05
C SER A 10 14.10 -18.73 -13.77
N THR A 11 12.99 -18.51 -13.07
CA THR A 11 11.75 -17.95 -13.64
C THR A 11 11.06 -17.04 -12.61
N PRO A 12 11.55 -15.79 -12.46
CA PRO A 12 11.09 -14.85 -11.44
C PRO A 12 9.58 -14.58 -11.51
N GLU A 13 8.97 -14.72 -12.68
CA GLU A 13 7.54 -14.52 -12.89
C GLU A 13 6.70 -15.57 -12.14
N ILE A 14 7.18 -16.81 -12.06
CA ILE A 14 6.51 -17.87 -11.29
C ILE A 14 6.53 -17.50 -9.81
N ALA A 15 7.64 -16.95 -9.31
CA ALA A 15 7.73 -16.47 -7.93
C ALA A 15 6.71 -15.37 -7.63
N LEU A 16 6.53 -14.42 -8.56
CA LEU A 16 5.51 -13.37 -8.44
C LEU A 16 4.10 -13.95 -8.33
N PHE A 17 3.72 -14.89 -9.19
CA PHE A 17 2.38 -15.50 -9.16
C PHE A 17 2.17 -16.41 -7.93
N VAL A 18 3.21 -17.13 -7.50
CA VAL A 18 3.16 -17.91 -6.25
C VAL A 18 3.00 -17.00 -5.05
N CYS A 19 3.74 -15.89 -5.01
CA CYS A 19 3.62 -14.86 -3.98
C CYS A 19 2.20 -14.30 -3.92
N LEU A 20 1.61 -13.96 -5.07
CA LEU A 20 0.22 -13.49 -5.16
C LEU A 20 -0.78 -14.55 -4.68
N ALA A 21 -0.64 -15.80 -5.13
CA ALA A 21 -1.57 -16.87 -4.79
C ALA A 21 -1.54 -17.18 -3.28
N ILE A 22 -0.35 -17.39 -2.72
CA ILE A 22 -0.17 -17.66 -1.28
C ILE A 22 -0.55 -16.43 -0.47
N GLY A 23 -0.09 -15.25 -0.87
CA GLY A 23 -0.38 -13.97 -0.24
C GLY A 23 -1.87 -13.69 -0.10
N PHE A 24 -2.61 -13.88 -1.20
CA PHE A 24 -4.06 -13.70 -1.19
C PHE A 24 -4.75 -14.75 -0.32
N ALA A 25 -4.31 -16.02 -0.38
CA ALA A 25 -4.84 -17.09 0.45
C ALA A 25 -4.64 -16.80 1.94
N VAL A 26 -3.41 -16.45 2.34
CA VAL A 26 -3.05 -16.08 3.72
C VAL A 26 -3.83 -14.85 4.18
N GLY A 27 -3.90 -13.82 3.34
CA GLY A 27 -4.63 -12.58 3.66
C GLY A 27 -6.12 -12.79 3.91
N ARG A 28 -6.73 -13.79 3.27
CA ARG A 28 -8.15 -14.17 3.42
C ARG A 28 -8.42 -15.02 4.67
N VAL A 29 -7.39 -15.58 5.31
CA VAL A 29 -7.57 -16.29 6.58
C VAL A 29 -8.06 -15.30 7.62
N LYS A 30 -9.19 -15.64 8.26
CA LYS A 30 -9.75 -14.84 9.35
C LYS A 30 -9.10 -15.25 10.66
N ILE A 31 -8.46 -14.29 11.32
CA ILE A 31 -8.01 -14.45 12.70
C ILE A 31 -9.02 -13.71 13.57
N TRP A 32 -9.79 -14.48 14.34
CA TRP A 32 -10.90 -13.98 15.16
C TRP A 32 -12.01 -13.30 14.35
N LYS A 33 -12.05 -11.97 14.31
CA LYS A 33 -13.05 -11.17 13.57
C LYS A 33 -12.44 -10.37 12.43
N ILE A 34 -11.12 -10.44 12.25
CA ILE A 34 -10.38 -9.60 11.32
C ILE A 34 -9.72 -10.47 10.26
N SER A 35 -9.72 -9.99 9.03
CA SER A 35 -8.90 -10.52 7.93
C SER A 35 -7.97 -9.39 7.49
N LEU A 36 -6.71 -9.73 7.21
CA LEU A 36 -5.71 -8.78 6.72
C LEU A 36 -6.03 -8.31 5.29
N GLY A 37 -6.83 -9.08 4.55
CA GLY A 37 -7.12 -8.79 3.15
C GLY A 37 -6.00 -9.25 2.22
N GLY A 38 -6.34 -9.36 0.93
CA GLY A 38 -5.42 -9.93 -0.07
C GLY A 38 -4.14 -9.12 -0.24
N VAL A 39 -4.22 -7.78 -0.19
CA VAL A 39 -3.07 -6.89 -0.39
C VAL A 39 -2.06 -7.04 0.75
N ALA A 40 -2.48 -6.86 2.01
CA ALA A 40 -1.58 -6.99 3.15
C ALA A 40 -0.99 -8.41 3.28
N GLY A 41 -1.80 -9.45 3.01
CA GLY A 41 -1.32 -10.83 2.96
C GLY A 41 -0.25 -11.04 1.89
N THR A 42 -0.43 -10.46 0.71
CA THR A 42 0.57 -10.49 -0.38
C THR A 42 1.85 -9.76 0.01
N LEU A 43 1.76 -8.62 0.68
CA LEU A 43 2.95 -7.89 1.15
C LEU A 43 3.75 -8.69 2.20
N ILE A 44 3.07 -9.36 3.13
CA ILE A 44 3.73 -10.23 4.13
C ILE A 44 4.48 -11.37 3.44
N VAL A 45 3.82 -12.04 2.50
CA VAL A 45 4.42 -13.16 1.76
C VAL A 45 5.56 -12.67 0.85
N ALA A 46 5.43 -11.49 0.23
CA ALA A 46 6.49 -10.88 -0.58
C ALA A 46 7.74 -10.57 0.25
N ILE A 47 7.57 -9.97 1.43
CA ILE A 47 8.70 -9.73 2.37
C ILE A 47 9.34 -11.06 2.75
N PHE A 48 8.54 -12.06 3.15
CA PHE A 48 9.06 -13.35 3.59
C PHE A 48 9.82 -14.07 2.47
N LEU A 49 9.26 -14.12 1.26
CA LEU A 49 9.92 -14.73 0.11
C LEU A 49 11.19 -13.99 -0.28
N GLY A 50 11.17 -12.64 -0.28
CA GLY A 50 12.37 -11.84 -0.57
C GLY A 50 13.47 -11.95 0.49
N MET A 51 13.15 -12.34 1.73
CA MET A 51 14.15 -12.63 2.77
C MET A 51 14.77 -14.03 2.61
N VAL A 52 13.99 -15.01 2.12
CA VAL A 52 14.40 -16.43 2.06
C VAL A 52 15.01 -16.79 0.70
N ALA A 53 14.60 -16.11 -0.35
CA ALA A 53 15.06 -16.30 -1.73
C ALA A 53 15.45 -14.94 -2.31
N ASP A 54 16.61 -14.90 -2.97
CA ASP A 54 17.14 -13.70 -3.64
C ASP A 54 16.49 -13.59 -5.03
N ILE A 55 15.22 -13.17 -5.03
CA ILE A 55 14.39 -13.13 -6.25
C ILE A 55 14.40 -11.71 -6.77
N GLU A 56 15.18 -11.47 -7.81
CA GLU A 56 15.14 -10.22 -8.57
C GLU A 56 14.13 -10.34 -9.72
N LEU A 57 13.12 -9.46 -9.70
CA LEU A 57 12.20 -9.31 -10.82
C LEU A 57 12.81 -8.35 -11.85
N ASN A 58 12.63 -8.66 -13.13
CA ASN A 58 12.97 -7.73 -14.21
C ASN A 58 12.17 -6.42 -14.04
N ASP A 59 12.86 -5.28 -14.08
CA ASP A 59 12.27 -3.94 -13.96
C ASP A 59 11.12 -3.68 -14.94
N GLN A 60 11.15 -4.31 -16.12
CA GLN A 60 10.09 -4.22 -17.12
C GLN A 60 8.76 -4.74 -16.58
N VAL A 61 8.78 -5.82 -15.78
CA VAL A 61 7.57 -6.38 -15.16
C VAL A 61 6.96 -5.39 -14.17
N LYS A 62 7.80 -4.78 -13.33
CA LYS A 62 7.40 -3.74 -12.37
C LYS A 62 6.80 -2.53 -13.09
N GLN A 63 7.45 -2.05 -14.16
CA GLN A 63 6.96 -0.91 -14.95
C GLN A 63 5.62 -1.20 -15.62
N ILE A 64 5.46 -2.37 -16.25
CA ILE A 64 4.20 -2.77 -16.89
C ILE A 64 3.08 -2.89 -15.85
N ALA A 65 3.35 -3.54 -14.71
CA ALA A 65 2.37 -3.69 -13.64
C ALA A 65 1.93 -2.33 -13.08
N PHE A 66 2.87 -1.40 -12.87
CA PHE A 66 2.56 -0.05 -12.41
C PHE A 66 1.78 0.76 -13.46
N ALA A 67 2.16 0.66 -14.74
CA ALA A 67 1.45 1.34 -15.83
C ALA A 67 -0.01 0.85 -15.94
N LEU A 68 -0.24 -0.46 -15.88
CA LEU A 68 -1.60 -1.04 -15.86
C LEU A 68 -2.38 -0.59 -14.63
N PHE A 69 -1.74 -0.54 -13.46
CA PHE A 69 -2.35 -0.06 -12.22
C PHE A 69 -2.80 1.41 -12.34
N ILE A 70 -1.92 2.34 -12.74
CA ILE A 70 -2.25 3.76 -12.89
C ILE A 70 -3.28 3.99 -14.00
N PHE A 71 -3.18 3.27 -15.13
CA PHE A 71 -4.17 3.33 -16.20
C PHE A 71 -5.56 2.94 -15.69
N THR A 72 -5.65 1.80 -14.99
CA THR A 72 -6.92 1.30 -14.43
C THR A 72 -7.47 2.25 -13.37
N LEU A 73 -6.60 2.76 -12.49
CA LEU A 73 -6.98 3.72 -11.46
C LEU A 73 -7.53 5.00 -12.08
N GLY A 74 -6.88 5.53 -13.12
CA GLY A 74 -7.33 6.70 -13.87
C GLY A 74 -8.64 6.45 -14.61
N TYR A 75 -8.80 5.29 -15.24
CA TYR A 75 -10.01 4.92 -15.98
C TYR A 75 -11.25 4.83 -15.06
N ILE A 76 -11.10 4.21 -13.89
CA ILE A 76 -12.20 4.07 -12.91
C ILE A 76 -12.46 5.40 -12.19
N SER A 77 -11.40 6.11 -11.79
CA SER A 77 -11.53 7.30 -10.95
C SER A 77 -11.87 8.56 -11.73
N GLY A 78 -11.51 8.65 -13.01
CA GLY A 78 -11.70 9.84 -13.85
C GLY A 78 -13.15 10.34 -13.89
N PRO A 79 -14.13 9.52 -14.32
CA PRO A 79 -15.54 9.93 -14.33
C PRO A 79 -16.05 10.35 -12.95
N THR A 80 -15.65 9.61 -11.91
CA THR A 80 -16.04 9.85 -10.51
C THR A 80 -15.48 11.18 -10.00
N PHE A 81 -14.25 11.53 -10.37
CA PHE A 81 -13.61 12.80 -10.04
C PHE A 81 -14.39 13.98 -10.63
N PHE A 82 -14.70 13.94 -11.93
CA PHE A 82 -15.47 15.02 -12.58
C PHE A 82 -16.90 15.11 -12.05
N ALA A 83 -17.55 13.97 -11.78
CA ALA A 83 -18.87 13.96 -11.14
C ALA A 83 -18.85 14.56 -9.72
N SER A 84 -17.71 14.43 -9.03
CA SER A 84 -17.46 15.01 -7.71
C SER A 84 -17.07 16.50 -7.75
N LEU A 85 -16.89 17.10 -8.93
CA LEU A 85 -16.57 18.52 -9.08
C LEU A 85 -17.81 19.42 -9.00
N ASN A 86 -18.75 19.09 -8.11
CA ASN A 86 -19.97 19.87 -7.87
C ASN A 86 -19.88 20.60 -6.52
N ARG A 87 -20.65 21.68 -6.33
CA ARG A 87 -20.61 22.50 -5.10
C ARG A 87 -20.86 21.70 -3.81
N LYS A 88 -21.69 20.64 -3.86
CA LYS A 88 -21.99 19.80 -2.70
C LYS A 88 -20.83 18.86 -2.34
N SER A 89 -20.06 18.42 -3.32
CA SER A 89 -18.90 17.58 -3.13
C SER A 89 -17.64 18.39 -2.82
N LEU A 90 -17.52 19.60 -3.36
CA LEU A 90 -16.40 20.51 -3.12
C LEU A 90 -16.29 20.95 -1.65
N ARG A 91 -17.39 20.89 -0.87
CA ARG A 91 -17.34 21.08 0.59
C ARG A 91 -16.47 20.03 1.28
N TYR A 92 -16.29 18.86 0.68
CA TYR A 92 -15.41 17.81 1.19
C TYR A 92 -13.95 18.01 0.79
N ALA A 93 -13.65 18.92 -0.15
CA ALA A 93 -12.27 19.24 -0.52
C ALA A 93 -11.45 19.77 0.66
N THR A 94 -12.11 20.40 1.64
CA THR A 94 -11.45 20.80 2.89
C THR A 94 -10.93 19.59 3.67
N PHE A 95 -11.68 18.47 3.71
CA PHE A 95 -11.19 17.25 4.36
C PHE A 95 -10.02 16.64 3.60
N THR A 96 -10.04 16.66 2.27
CA THR A 96 -8.89 16.26 1.44
C THR A 96 -7.67 17.14 1.74
N GLY A 97 -7.85 18.46 1.84
CA GLY A 97 -6.76 19.37 2.20
C GLY A 97 -6.18 19.08 3.59
N ILE A 98 -7.05 18.81 4.58
CA ILE A 98 -6.62 18.42 5.93
C ILE A 98 -5.83 17.11 5.90
N GLU A 99 -6.30 16.12 5.15
CA GLU A 99 -5.64 14.82 5.01
C GLU A 99 -4.25 14.96 4.39
N VAL A 100 -4.14 15.62 3.22
CA VAL A 100 -2.85 15.87 2.55
C VAL A 100 -1.88 16.60 3.47
N VAL A 101 -2.31 17.69 4.12
CA VAL A 101 -1.45 18.46 5.03
C VAL A 101 -1.03 17.62 6.23
N SER A 102 -1.93 16.80 6.80
CA SER A 102 -1.63 15.96 7.95
C SER A 102 -0.63 14.87 7.60
N VAL A 103 -0.83 14.16 6.49
CA VAL A 103 0.06 13.10 6.02
C VAL A 103 1.45 13.66 5.71
N LEU A 104 1.52 14.79 5.01
CA LEU A 104 2.80 15.45 4.71
C LEU A 104 3.50 15.95 5.97
N ALA A 105 2.78 16.59 6.89
CA ALA A 105 3.35 17.09 8.14
C ALA A 105 3.89 15.95 9.02
N ILE A 106 3.14 14.85 9.16
CA ILE A 106 3.55 13.68 9.94
C ILE A 106 4.77 13.02 9.27
N THR A 107 4.76 12.85 7.95
CA THR A 107 5.90 12.29 7.22
C THR A 107 7.13 13.18 7.36
N ALA A 108 7.00 14.50 7.20
CA ALA A 108 8.10 15.44 7.38
C ALA A 108 8.68 15.40 8.80
N ALA A 109 7.81 15.33 9.82
CA ALA A 109 8.25 15.17 11.20
C ALA A 109 9.01 13.85 11.40
N ALA A 110 8.51 12.74 10.84
CA ALA A 110 9.19 11.44 10.91
C ALA A 110 10.57 11.47 10.23
N VAL A 111 10.68 12.10 9.06
CA VAL A 111 11.96 12.29 8.36
C VAL A 111 12.96 13.05 9.23
N LEU A 112 12.54 14.13 9.88
CA LEU A 112 13.43 14.94 10.73
C LEU A 112 13.84 14.21 12.02
N ILE A 113 12.92 13.48 12.65
CA ILE A 113 13.18 12.79 13.93
C ILE A 113 14.01 11.53 13.73
N MET A 114 13.76 10.78 12.64
CA MET A 114 14.36 9.47 12.40
C MET A 114 15.47 9.49 11.34
N ASN A 115 15.74 10.64 10.72
CA ASN A 115 16.74 10.84 9.67
C ASN A 115 16.57 9.86 8.49
N LEU A 116 15.36 9.80 7.93
CA LEU A 116 15.01 8.85 6.86
C LEU A 116 15.50 9.33 5.49
N ASP A 117 15.95 8.40 4.65
CA ASP A 117 16.22 8.65 3.24
C ASP A 117 14.92 8.88 2.44
N VAL A 118 15.04 9.47 1.24
CA VAL A 118 13.88 9.81 0.39
C VAL A 118 13.07 8.56 0.00
N GLY A 119 13.73 7.42 -0.19
CA GLY A 119 13.06 6.15 -0.51
C GLY A 119 12.21 5.65 0.65
N THR A 120 12.81 5.53 1.83
CA THR A 120 12.10 5.12 3.05
C THR A 120 10.98 6.10 3.42
N ALA A 121 11.22 7.40 3.30
CA ALA A 121 10.22 8.44 3.58
C ALA A 121 9.01 8.34 2.64
N ALA A 122 9.25 8.17 1.33
CA ALA A 122 8.19 8.02 0.35
C ALA A 122 7.40 6.72 0.55
N GLY A 123 8.08 5.62 0.88
CA GLY A 123 7.42 4.36 1.22
C GLY A 123 6.59 4.45 2.49
N LEU A 124 7.09 5.13 3.53
CA LEU A 124 6.36 5.37 4.78
C LEU A 124 5.09 6.21 4.54
N LEU A 125 5.19 7.27 3.74
CA LEU A 125 4.04 8.08 3.33
C LEU A 125 3.01 7.20 2.62
N ALA A 126 3.44 6.49 1.57
CA ALA A 126 2.57 5.69 0.74
C ALA A 126 1.86 4.59 1.54
N GLY A 127 2.59 3.83 2.37
CA GLY A 127 1.99 2.72 3.12
C GLY A 127 1.20 3.21 4.32
N GLY A 128 1.70 4.21 5.05
CA GLY A 128 1.02 4.80 6.21
C GLY A 128 -0.30 5.48 5.85
N ALA A 129 -0.35 6.17 4.71
CA ALA A 129 -1.58 6.76 4.16
C ALA A 129 -2.41 5.78 3.33
N THR A 130 -1.95 4.53 3.15
CA THR A 130 -2.57 3.52 2.27
C THR A 130 -2.73 3.98 0.80
N GLU A 131 -1.87 4.91 0.36
CA GLU A 131 -1.86 5.50 -0.97
C GLU A 131 -0.87 4.78 -1.88
N SER A 132 -1.27 3.61 -2.38
CA SER A 132 -0.41 2.75 -3.20
C SER A 132 0.08 3.41 -4.50
N ALA A 133 -0.65 4.40 -5.03
CA ALA A 133 -0.22 5.11 -6.25
C ALA A 133 1.03 5.99 -6.04
N ALA A 134 1.30 6.39 -4.80
CA ALA A 134 2.49 7.17 -4.47
C ALA A 134 3.78 6.34 -4.65
N VAL A 135 3.74 5.02 -4.49
CA VAL A 135 4.92 4.14 -4.60
C VAL A 135 5.59 4.26 -5.97
N GLY A 136 4.84 4.11 -7.05
CA GLY A 136 5.43 4.16 -8.38
C GLY A 136 5.78 5.58 -8.83
N THR A 137 5.01 6.59 -8.39
CA THR A 137 5.36 8.00 -8.62
C THR A 137 6.69 8.36 -7.94
N ALA A 138 6.88 7.94 -6.69
CA ALA A 138 8.11 8.16 -5.95
C ALA A 138 9.28 7.39 -6.58
N THR A 139 9.07 6.14 -6.98
CA THR A 139 10.08 5.31 -7.65
C THR A 139 10.55 5.96 -8.96
N ASP A 140 9.61 6.43 -9.78
CA ASP A 140 9.89 7.11 -11.04
C ASP A 140 10.61 8.45 -10.82
N ALA A 141 10.22 9.23 -9.79
CA ALA A 141 10.91 10.45 -9.41
C ALA A 141 12.35 10.19 -8.93
N ILE A 142 12.57 9.16 -8.12
CA ILE A 142 13.90 8.73 -7.64
C ILE A 142 14.78 8.31 -8.83
N GLY A 143 14.22 7.64 -9.83
CA GLY A 143 14.95 7.23 -11.04
C GLY A 143 15.42 8.39 -11.93
N ARG A 144 14.99 9.63 -11.66
CA ARG A 144 15.43 10.84 -12.36
C ARG A 144 16.42 11.70 -11.56
N LEU A 145 16.84 11.24 -10.38
CA LEU A 145 17.84 11.94 -9.58
C LEU A 145 19.23 11.80 -10.20
N ASP A 146 20.08 12.82 -10.00
CA ASP A 146 21.49 12.82 -10.41
C ASP A 146 22.33 12.04 -9.38
N LEU A 147 22.08 10.73 -9.29
CA LEU A 147 22.73 9.78 -8.39
C LEU A 147 23.23 8.57 -9.19
N SER A 148 24.10 7.77 -8.59
CA SER A 148 24.53 6.52 -9.24
C SER A 148 23.39 5.51 -9.36
N ASP A 149 23.44 4.64 -10.37
CA ASP A 149 22.44 3.58 -10.58
C ASP A 149 22.25 2.69 -9.33
N THR A 150 23.34 2.45 -8.59
CA THR A 150 23.32 1.66 -7.35
C THR A 150 22.59 2.37 -6.21
N GLU A 151 22.75 3.69 -6.09
CA GLU A 151 22.02 4.50 -5.10
C GLU A 151 20.53 4.57 -5.46
N ILE A 152 20.20 4.77 -6.74
CA ILE A 152 18.82 4.77 -7.23
C ILE A 152 18.14 3.43 -6.93
N ALA A 153 18.78 2.31 -7.24
CA ALA A 153 18.25 0.97 -6.96
C ALA A 153 17.98 0.78 -5.46
N THR A 154 18.91 1.22 -4.61
CA THR A 154 18.76 1.15 -3.14
C THR A 154 17.56 1.98 -2.67
N LEU A 155 17.44 3.24 -3.11
CA LEU A 155 16.32 4.10 -2.73
C LEU A 155 14.99 3.53 -3.19
N GLN A 156 14.90 3.00 -4.41
CA GLN A 156 13.68 2.37 -4.91
C GLN A 156 13.31 1.09 -4.13
N ALA A 157 14.30 0.29 -3.72
CA ALA A 157 14.08 -0.86 -2.84
C ALA A 157 13.58 -0.44 -1.45
N ASN A 158 14.11 0.67 -0.91
CA ASN A 158 13.64 1.26 0.35
C ASN A 158 12.18 1.70 0.27
N VAL A 159 11.74 2.29 -0.85
CA VAL A 159 10.31 2.63 -1.06
C VAL A 159 9.44 1.38 -0.89
N GLY A 160 9.77 0.30 -1.59
CA GLY A 160 8.99 -0.94 -1.54
C GLY A 160 8.96 -1.57 -0.15
N THR A 161 10.10 -1.57 0.54
CA THR A 161 10.23 -2.14 1.90
C THR A 161 9.43 -1.32 2.92
N ALA A 162 9.63 0.00 2.95
CA ALA A 162 8.94 0.89 3.86
C ALA A 162 7.43 0.91 3.62
N TYR A 163 6.99 0.91 2.34
CA TYR A 163 5.59 0.76 1.97
C TYR A 163 4.99 -0.53 2.51
N SER A 164 5.66 -1.67 2.29
CA SER A 164 5.11 -2.97 2.67
C SER A 164 4.86 -3.07 4.19
N ILE A 165 5.82 -2.62 5.00
CA ILE A 165 5.71 -2.62 6.46
C ILE A 165 4.66 -1.62 6.94
N SER A 166 4.75 -0.36 6.48
CA SER A 166 3.86 0.71 6.94
C SER A 166 2.40 0.48 6.50
N TYR A 167 2.16 -0.13 5.33
CA TYR A 167 0.83 -0.51 4.87
C TYR A 167 0.16 -1.53 5.79
N ILE A 168 0.91 -2.57 6.22
CA ILE A 168 0.37 -3.57 7.15
C ILE A 168 -0.02 -2.91 8.47
N CYS A 169 0.86 -2.06 9.01
CA CYS A 169 0.59 -1.31 10.24
C CYS A 169 -0.61 -0.36 10.08
N GLY A 170 -0.67 0.39 8.97
CA GLY A 170 -1.76 1.32 8.65
C GLY A 170 -3.09 0.60 8.51
N LEU A 171 -3.13 -0.53 7.79
CA LEU A 171 -4.31 -1.34 7.61
C LEU A 171 -4.80 -1.95 8.93
N ILE A 172 -3.91 -2.51 9.76
CA ILE A 172 -4.29 -3.01 11.08
C ILE A 172 -4.86 -1.88 11.94
N THR A 173 -4.21 -0.71 11.93
CA THR A 173 -4.62 0.45 12.71
C THR A 173 -6.00 0.94 12.29
N ILE A 174 -6.26 1.12 10.99
CA ILE A 174 -7.55 1.60 10.51
C ILE A 174 -8.67 0.57 10.74
N VAL A 175 -8.39 -0.72 10.61
CA VAL A 175 -9.36 -1.79 10.89
C VAL A 175 -9.71 -1.83 12.38
N LEU A 176 -8.72 -1.72 13.28
CA LEU A 176 -8.97 -1.70 14.73
C LEU A 176 -9.71 -0.43 15.16
N LEU A 177 -9.31 0.73 14.63
CA LEU A 177 -9.97 2.01 14.92
C LEU A 177 -11.42 2.00 14.46
N SER A 178 -11.68 1.59 13.22
CA SER A 178 -13.03 1.60 12.63
C SER A 178 -13.95 0.54 13.19
N SER A 179 -13.45 -0.68 13.47
CA SER A 179 -14.30 -1.81 13.86
C SER A 179 -14.43 -2.00 15.37
N GLN A 180 -13.48 -1.52 16.17
CA GLN A 180 -13.47 -1.71 17.63
C GLN A 180 -13.52 -0.36 18.36
N PHE A 181 -12.56 0.52 18.10
CA PHE A 181 -12.35 1.71 18.93
C PHE A 181 -13.45 2.77 18.77
N PHE A 182 -13.77 3.19 17.54
CA PHE A 182 -14.83 4.18 17.31
C PHE A 182 -16.22 3.69 17.71
N PRO A 183 -16.63 2.43 17.42
CA PRO A 183 -17.90 1.90 17.91
C PRO A 183 -17.96 1.85 19.44
N LEU A 184 -16.85 1.51 20.10
CA LEU A 184 -16.76 1.49 21.55
C LEU A 184 -16.93 2.90 22.15
N ILE A 185 -16.23 3.90 21.61
CA ILE A 185 -16.35 5.31 22.05
C ILE A 185 -17.77 5.82 21.83
N ARG A 186 -18.36 5.52 20.66
CA ARG A 186 -19.73 5.94 20.33
C ARG A 186 -20.81 5.07 20.95
N ARG A 187 -20.44 3.98 21.65
CA ARG A 187 -21.36 2.98 22.24
C ARG A 187 -22.41 2.48 21.24
N VAL A 188 -22.00 2.25 19.99
CA VAL A 188 -22.88 1.77 18.91
C VAL A 188 -22.53 0.35 18.50
N ASN A 189 -23.55 -0.46 18.23
CA ASN A 189 -23.39 -1.78 17.64
C ASN A 189 -23.40 -1.67 16.11
N LEU A 190 -22.23 -1.88 15.48
CA LEU A 190 -22.08 -1.80 14.03
C LEU A 190 -23.06 -2.71 13.27
N ARG A 191 -23.41 -3.88 13.81
CA ARG A 191 -24.35 -4.81 13.14
C ARG A 191 -25.77 -4.27 13.16
N GLU A 192 -26.20 -3.70 14.27
CA GLU A 192 -27.54 -3.12 14.40
C GLU A 192 -27.68 -1.87 13.53
N GLU A 193 -26.68 -0.98 13.54
CA GLU A 193 -26.70 0.22 12.69
C GLU A 193 -26.66 -0.13 11.20
N ALA A 194 -25.87 -1.13 10.79
CA ALA A 194 -25.88 -1.62 9.42
C ALA A 194 -27.25 -2.19 9.01
N ALA A 195 -27.91 -2.94 9.89
CA ALA A 195 -29.25 -3.47 9.64
C ALA A 195 -30.31 -2.36 9.52
N LYS A 196 -30.24 -1.31 10.36
CA LYS A 196 -31.13 -0.14 10.26
C LYS A 196 -30.96 0.62 8.95
N LEU A 197 -29.72 0.75 8.48
CA LEU A 197 -29.40 1.42 7.22
C LEU A 197 -29.88 0.61 6.01
N TRP A 198 -29.77 -0.72 6.06
CA TRP A 198 -30.21 -1.61 4.99
C TRP A 198 -31.74 -1.71 4.87
N ALA A 199 -32.45 -1.55 5.99
CA ALA A 199 -33.91 -1.57 6.02
C ALA A 199 -34.55 -0.26 5.50
N LYS A 200 -33.74 0.74 5.13
CA LYS A 200 -34.17 2.08 4.74
C LYS A 200 -33.87 2.33 3.26
#